data_AF-A0A6G0VJC0-F1
#
_entry.id   AF-A0A6G0VJC0-F1
#
_cell.length_a   1.000
_cell.length_b   1.000
_cell.length_c   1.000
_cell.angle_alpha   90.00
_cell.angle_beta   90.00
_cell.angle_gamma   90.00
#
_symmetry.space_group_name_H-M   'P 1'
#
loop_
_entity.id
_entity.type
_entity.pdbx_description
1 polymer ?
#
loop_
_entity_poly.entity_id
_entity_poly.type
_entity_poly.pdbx_seq_one_letter_code
_entity_poly.pdbx_strand_id
1 'polypeptide(L)'
;METYSRICTGSNCHYKIETTSSFLSTPFWLYYPKIHTQLSQLNKNSNPHSSIALNFSEIISSDFCDYNLIYTDASKNINGAGFAFISEAFKRLYKLPTETSIFTAEIV
;
A
#
# COMPACT_ATOMS: atom_id res chain seq x y z
N MET A 1 13.56 -8.54 20.30
CA MET A 1 14.00 -9.67 19.45
C MET A 1 13.26 -10.98 19.79
N GLU A 2 12.70 -11.13 21.00
CA GLU A 2 12.01 -12.36 21.43
C GLU A 2 10.53 -12.47 21.01
N THR A 3 9.88 -11.38 20.61
CA THR A 3 8.46 -11.40 20.23
C THR A 3 8.22 -11.96 18.83
N TYR A 4 9.19 -11.82 17.93
CA TYR A 4 9.09 -12.29 16.54
C TYR A 4 9.24 -13.81 16.42
N SER A 5 10.03 -14.44 17.29
CA SER A 5 10.27 -15.89 17.24
C SER A 5 9.03 -16.72 17.62
N ARG A 6 8.09 -16.17 18.39
CA ARG A 6 6.84 -16.87 18.79
C ARG A 6 5.80 -16.97 17.67
N ILE A 7 5.88 -16.13 16.64
CA ILE A 7 4.94 -16.17 15.51
C ILE A 7 5.26 -17.36 14.57
N CYS A 8 6.53 -17.77 14.50
CA CYS A 8 6.99 -18.82 13.59
C CYS A 8 6.78 -20.26 14.11
N THR A 9 6.51 -20.46 15.39
CA THR A 9 6.43 -21.82 15.97
C THR A 9 5.09 -22.53 15.76
N GLY A 10 4.06 -21.83 15.27
CA GLY A 10 2.70 -22.38 15.08
C GLY A 10 2.30 -22.63 13.62
N SER A 11 3.08 -22.15 12.66
CA SER A 11 2.69 -22.10 11.25
C SER A 11 3.81 -22.69 10.40
N ASN A 12 3.52 -23.75 9.65
CA ASN A 12 4.40 -24.29 8.58
C ASN A 12 4.45 -23.32 7.39
N CYS A 13 4.82 -22.07 7.64
CA CYS A 13 5.01 -21.07 6.62
C CYS A 13 6.49 -21.03 6.24
N HIS A 14 6.84 -21.83 5.22
CA HIS A 14 8.10 -21.66 4.51
C HIS A 14 8.07 -20.32 3.75
N TYR A 15 8.22 -19.21 4.46
CA TYR A 15 8.60 -17.95 3.83
C TYR A 15 10.06 -18.11 3.39
N LYS A 16 10.30 -18.38 2.11
CA LYS A 16 11.58 -18.04 1.50
C LYS A 16 11.67 -16.53 1.49
N ILE A 17 12.13 -15.97 2.62
CA ILE A 17 12.49 -14.56 2.70
C ILE A 17 13.75 -14.44 1.85
N GLU A 18 13.61 -13.96 0.61
CA GLU A 18 14.76 -13.51 -0.17
C GLU A 18 15.45 -12.42 0.62
N THR A 19 16.65 -12.70 1.12
CA THR A 19 17.46 -11.84 2.00
C THR A 19 18.07 -10.62 1.29
N THR A 20 17.57 -10.26 0.10
CA THR A 20 18.09 -9.15 -0.70
C THR A 20 17.16 -7.95 -0.62
N SER A 21 16.96 -7.45 0.59
CA SER A 21 16.43 -6.13 0.85
C SER A 21 17.00 -5.71 2.19
N SER A 22 17.77 -4.63 2.23
CA SER A 22 18.11 -3.99 3.50
C SER A 22 16.80 -3.50 4.08
N PHE A 23 16.19 -4.30 4.97
CA PHE A 23 15.05 -3.86 5.76
C PHE A 23 15.41 -2.48 6.31
N LEU A 24 14.57 -1.49 6.01
CA LEU A 24 14.73 -0.15 6.56
C LEU A 24 14.88 -0.30 8.07
N SER A 25 16.01 0.14 8.62
CA SER A 25 16.25 0.14 10.08
C SER A 25 15.25 1.04 10.80
N THR A 26 14.59 1.92 10.05
CA THR A 26 13.54 2.81 10.50
C THR A 26 12.19 2.11 10.37
N PRO A 27 11.45 1.93 11.47
CA PRO A 27 10.08 1.44 11.40
C PRO A 27 9.22 2.29 10.46
N PHE A 28 8.36 1.64 9.68
CA PHE A 28 7.49 2.32 8.72
C PHE A 28 6.62 3.42 9.35
N TRP A 29 6.25 3.28 10.63
CA TRP A 29 5.44 4.27 11.36
C TRP A 29 6.20 5.56 11.72
N LEU A 30 7.52 5.62 11.53
CA LEU A 30 8.30 6.85 11.66
C LEU A 30 8.41 7.60 10.33
N TYR A 31 7.96 7.01 9.22
CA TYR A 31 7.86 7.69 7.93
C TYR A 31 6.52 8.41 7.83
N TYR A 32 6.57 9.74 7.84
CA TYR A 32 5.39 10.60 7.69
C TYR A 32 5.43 11.24 6.30
N PRO A 33 4.83 10.61 5.27
CA PRO A 33 4.75 11.24 3.96
C PRO A 33 3.91 12.50 4.06
N LYS A 34 4.27 13.53 3.28
CA LYS A 34 3.39 14.68 3.09
C LYS A 34 2.15 14.21 2.32
N ILE A 35 1.01 14.14 3.01
CA ILE A 35 -0.25 13.70 2.41
C ILE A 35 -0.92 14.89 1.72
N HIS A 36 -1.21 14.76 0.42
CA HIS A 36 -1.98 15.73 -0.34
C HIS A 36 -3.46 15.34 -0.33
N THR A 37 -4.28 16.13 0.35
CA THR A 37 -5.71 15.84 0.57
C THR A 37 -6.65 16.70 -0.29
N GLN A 38 -6.15 17.47 -1.27
CA GLN A 38 -6.97 18.33 -2.12
C GLN A 38 -8.18 17.60 -2.73
N LEU A 39 -8.00 16.37 -3.20
CA LEU A 39 -9.10 15.57 -3.77
C LEU A 39 -10.18 15.16 -2.75
N SER A 40 -9.91 15.16 -1.45
CA SER A 40 -10.92 14.83 -0.44
C SER A 40 -12.03 15.88 -0.34
N GLN A 41 -11.80 17.07 -0.91
CA GLN A 41 -12.81 18.13 -1.00
C GLN A 41 -13.90 17.80 -2.03
N LEU A 42 -13.63 16.88 -2.97
CA LEU A 42 -14.58 16.44 -3.98
C LEU A 42 -15.36 15.21 -3.49
N ASN A 43 -16.62 15.41 -3.14
CA ASN A 43 -17.49 14.31 -2.75
C ASN A 43 -17.77 13.39 -3.96
N LYS A 44 -17.43 12.10 -3.84
CA LYS A 44 -17.60 11.09 -4.89
C LYS A 44 -19.05 10.86 -5.33
N ASN A 45 -20.02 11.11 -4.45
CA ASN A 45 -21.44 10.94 -4.74
C ASN A 45 -22.06 12.18 -5.40
N SER A 46 -21.42 13.34 -5.24
CA SER A 46 -21.91 14.63 -5.75
C SER A 46 -21.18 15.10 -7.00
N ASN A 47 -20.01 14.51 -7.32
CA ASN A 47 -19.19 14.88 -8.47
C ASN A 47 -19.06 13.71 -9.45
N PRO A 48 -19.15 13.96 -10.76
CA PRO A 48 -18.83 12.95 -11.76
C PRO A 48 -17.41 12.42 -11.59
N HIS A 49 -17.23 11.13 -11.86
CA HIS A 49 -15.91 10.50 -11.81
C HIS A 49 -14.89 11.20 -12.72
N SER A 50 -15.32 11.65 -13.91
CA SER A 50 -14.49 12.41 -14.85
C SER A 50 -13.96 13.71 -14.24
N SER A 51 -14.77 14.43 -13.47
CA SER A 51 -14.35 15.67 -12.80
C SER A 51 -13.26 15.40 -11.76
N ILE A 52 -13.37 14.32 -10.99
CA ILE A 52 -12.36 13.90 -10.01
C ILE A 52 -11.06 13.50 -10.72
N ALA A 53 -11.15 12.74 -11.81
CA ALA A 53 -9.99 12.31 -12.60
C ALA A 53 -9.25 13.50 -13.26
N LEU A 54 -9.99 14.51 -13.74
CA LEU A 54 -9.41 15.74 -14.27
C LEU A 54 -8.68 16.53 -13.19
N ASN A 55 -9.29 16.71 -12.00
CA ASN A 55 -8.63 17.39 -10.88
C ASN A 55 -7.36 16.65 -10.44
N PHE A 56 -7.39 15.32 -10.41
CA PHE A 56 -6.20 14.52 -10.12
C PHE A 56 -5.08 14.80 -11.14
N SER A 57 -5.41 14.74 -12.42
CA SER A 57 -4.45 15.02 -13.50
C SER A 57 -3.85 16.42 -13.39
N GLU A 58 -4.70 17.42 -13.10
CA GLU A 58 -4.27 18.80 -12.90
C GLU A 58 -3.27 18.93 -11.73
N ILE A 59 -3.64 18.43 -10.54
CA ILE A 59 -2.76 18.45 -9.34
C ILE A 59 -1.42 17.78 -9.64
N ILE A 60 -1.45 16.60 -10.26
CA ILE A 60 -0.23 15.85 -10.57
C ILE A 60 0.66 16.62 -11.56
N SER A 61 0.06 17.30 -12.54
CA SER A 61 0.79 18.08 -13.53
C SER A 61 1.34 19.42 -13.01
N SER A 62 0.68 20.02 -12.02
CA SER A 62 1.04 21.35 -11.50
C SER A 62 1.99 21.27 -10.31
N ASP A 63 1.75 20.34 -9.40
CA ASP A 63 2.38 20.33 -8.08
C ASP A 63 3.58 19.36 -8.01
N PHE A 64 3.75 18.50 -9.01
CA PHE A 64 4.78 17.46 -9.04
C PHE A 64 5.50 17.41 -10.39
N CYS A 65 6.84 17.52 -10.34
CA CYS A 65 7.72 17.24 -11.47
C CYS A 65 8.43 15.90 -11.26
N ASP A 66 8.71 15.18 -12.35
CA ASP A 66 9.53 13.95 -12.33
C ASP A 66 9.09 12.90 -11.29
N TYR A 67 7.80 12.56 -11.29
CA TYR A 67 7.21 11.60 -10.34
C TYR A 67 7.08 10.19 -10.94
N ASN A 68 7.02 9.19 -10.05
CA ASN A 68 6.62 7.83 -10.40
C ASN A 68 5.18 7.58 -9.94
N LEU A 69 4.31 7.17 -10.86
CA LEU A 69 2.93 6.87 -10.54
C LEU A 69 2.80 5.41 -10.08
N ILE A 70 2.32 5.23 -8.86
CA ILE A 70 2.06 3.93 -8.26
C ILE A 70 0.64 3.94 -7.70
N TYR A 71 -0.18 3.00 -8.16
CA TYR A 71 -1.49 2.71 -7.61
C TYR A 71 -1.39 1.51 -6.69
N THR A 72 -1.92 1.62 -5.49
CA THR A 72 -1.97 0.54 -4.50
C THR A 72 -3.42 0.25 -4.14
N ASP A 73 -3.71 -1.01 -3.83
CA ASP A 73 -5.00 -1.42 -3.27
C ASP A 73 -4.79 -2.65 -2.40
N ALA A 74 -5.49 -2.71 -1.27
CA ALA A 74 -5.48 -3.85 -0.38
C ALA A 74 -6.88 -4.40 -0.18
N SER A 75 -6.96 -5.72 0.03
CA SER A 75 -8.23 -6.39 0.27
C SER A 75 -8.10 -7.42 1.38
N LYS A 76 -9.20 -7.61 2.12
CA LYS A 76 -9.32 -8.61 3.17
C LYS A 76 -10.69 -9.27 3.10
N ASN A 77 -10.72 -10.59 3.20
CA ASN A 77 -11.93 -11.38 3.35
C ASN A 77 -11.72 -12.49 4.38
N ILE A 78 -12.69 -13.40 4.51
CA ILE A 78 -12.62 -14.54 5.45
C ILE A 78 -11.45 -15.48 5.16
N ASN A 79 -10.91 -15.49 3.93
CA ASN A 79 -9.87 -16.40 3.47
C ASN A 79 -8.46 -15.79 3.56
N GLY A 80 -8.34 -14.54 4.00
CA GLY A 80 -7.06 -13.86 4.21
C GLY A 80 -7.05 -12.42 3.72
N ALA A 81 -5.85 -11.86 3.63
CA ALA A 81 -5.59 -10.53 3.11
C ALA A 81 -4.57 -10.57 1.98
N GLY A 82 -4.59 -9.55 1.13
CA GLY A 82 -3.62 -9.38 0.07
C GLY A 82 -3.57 -7.93 -0.36
N PHE A 83 -2.52 -7.59 -1.08
CA PHE A 83 -2.34 -6.26 -1.64
C PHE A 83 -1.81 -6.38 -3.07
N ALA A 84 -2.06 -5.33 -3.84
CA ALA A 84 -1.57 -5.18 -5.19
C ALA A 84 -1.03 -3.77 -5.38
N PHE A 85 -0.01 -3.66 -6.22
CA PHE A 85 0.39 -2.37 -6.76
C PHE A 85 0.67 -2.46 -8.25
N ILE A 86 0.42 -1.33 -8.91
CA ILE A 86 0.62 -1.15 -10.34
C ILE A 86 1.35 0.15 -10.55
N SER A 87 2.44 0.09 -11.31
CA SER A 87 3.09 1.23 -11.94
C SER A 87 3.06 1.03 -13.46
N GLU A 88 3.61 1.98 -14.21
CA GLU A 88 3.78 1.82 -15.66
C GLU A 88 4.61 0.58 -16.02
N ALA A 89 5.63 0.26 -15.22
CA ALA A 89 6.61 -0.78 -15.52
C ALA A 89 6.25 -2.16 -14.95
N PHE A 90 5.47 -2.22 -13.86
CA PHE A 90 5.23 -3.47 -13.15
C PHE A 90 3.85 -3.52 -12.49
N LYS A 91 3.31 -4.74 -12.45
CA LYS A 91 2.14 -5.10 -11.67
C LYS A 91 2.52 -6.26 -10.77
N ARG A 92 2.26 -6.13 -9.47
CA ARG A 92 2.51 -7.19 -8.50
C ARG A 92 1.33 -7.39 -7.59
N LEU A 93 1.12 -8.65 -7.20
CA LEU A 93 0.08 -9.08 -6.30
C LEU A 93 0.71 -9.99 -5.25
N TYR A 94 0.32 -9.80 -4.01
CA TYR A 94 0.88 -10.51 -2.87
C TYR A 94 -0.24 -11.01 -1.97
N LYS A 95 -0.09 -12.27 -1.53
CA LYS A 95 -0.93 -12.84 -0.48
C LYS A 95 -0.22 -12.66 0.86
N LEU A 96 -0.93 -12.08 1.82
CA LEU A 96 -0.43 -11.86 3.18
C LEU A 96 -0.86 -13.02 4.10
N PRO A 97 -0.21 -13.18 5.27
CA PRO A 97 -0.70 -14.09 6.30
C PRO A 97 -2.18 -13.84 6.63
N THR A 98 -2.92 -14.89 6.98
CA THR A 98 -4.38 -14.84 7.18
C THR A 98 -4.78 -13.90 8.32
N GLU A 99 -3.93 -13.82 9.34
CA GLU A 99 -4.03 -12.94 10.51
C GLU A 99 -3.83 -11.45 10.19
N THR A 100 -3.33 -11.11 8.98
CA THR A 100 -3.02 -9.72 8.62
C THR A 100 -4.28 -8.88 8.56
N SER A 101 -4.28 -7.74 9.26
CA SER A 101 -5.41 -6.80 9.24
C SER A 101 -5.48 -6.06 7.89
N ILE A 102 -6.65 -5.51 7.56
CA ILE A 102 -6.77 -4.67 6.36
C ILE A 102 -5.87 -3.43 6.47
N PHE A 103 -5.75 -2.84 7.66
CA PHE A 103 -4.88 -1.68 7.90
C PHE A 103 -3.42 -1.99 7.63
N THR A 104 -2.96 -3.19 8.01
CA THR A 104 -1.60 -3.63 7.72
C THR A 104 -1.43 -3.83 6.22
N ALA A 105 -2.42 -4.42 5.54
CA ALA A 105 -2.34 -4.67 4.10
C ALA A 105 -2.30 -3.37 3.27
N GLU A 106 -2.94 -2.29 3.72
CA GLU A 106 -2.91 -0.97 3.07
C GLU A 106 -1.56 -0.22 3.22
N ILE A 107 -0.73 -0.62 4.18
CA ILE A 107 0.52 0.07 4.53
C ILE A 107 1.77 -0.68 4.02
N VAL A 108 1.63 -1.97 3.67
CA VAL A 108 2.72 -2.84 3.17
C VAL A 108 2.90 -2.68 1.67
#